data_AF-A0AA40JFJ2-F1
#
_entry.id   AF-A0AA40JFJ2-F1
#
_cell.length_a   1.000
_cell.length_b   1.000
_cell.length_c   1.000
_cell.angle_alpha   90.00
_cell.angle_beta   90.00
_cell.angle_gamma   90.00
#
_symmetry.space_group_name_H-M   'P 1'
#
loop_
_entity.id
_entity.type
_entity.pdbx_description
1 polymer ?
#
loop_
_entity_poly.entity_id
_entity_poly.type
_entity_poly.pdbx_seq_one_letter_code
_entity_poly.pdbx_strand_id
1 'polypeptide(L)'
;MIDVPYQQSRGACWARNLIQQRYGNERYTLQLDSHHRFIDGWDQQMVEMLESLRTFSAKPLITAYLPGFTPGCEHRALSHTPLAMTFFRFSPEGVVLFRARDIADWQAMAHPIPARFYSAHFAFADGHFAQTVRHDPHFFFHGEEISLAVRAFTHGYDLYHPHRAIAWHEYTRRGRPKIWDDHTVEAKANGVVSRHWGELDQRSHERNRALLGIDGASCTGIDFASYGLGTERTLAEYERYAGLSFAHRGVQQALIDGAPPEPAARVRQSDDEWKSTLKRANEVRVWVHQNRFSEVLAPLHSCHMTVHDAGQTVLHAATVDADEFRRHHSGEWFGYSLDFLSELDQRPVDYVVELCDEAGRRLAEIECSLDA
;
A
#
# COMPACT_ATOMS: atom_id res chain seq x y z
N MET A 1 -21.40 -22.34 -0.16
CA MET A 1 -20.55 -22.11 -1.36
C MET A 1 -21.17 -20.98 -2.16
N ILE A 2 -20.39 -19.97 -2.55
CA ILE A 2 -20.81 -18.92 -3.49
C ILE A 2 -20.12 -19.25 -4.80
N ASP A 3 -20.91 -19.51 -5.85
CA ASP A 3 -20.39 -19.89 -7.17
C ASP A 3 -20.66 -18.75 -8.16
N VAL A 4 -19.59 -18.29 -8.83
CA VAL A 4 -19.61 -17.13 -9.72
C VAL A 4 -18.67 -17.41 -10.89
N PRO A 5 -19.16 -17.34 -12.15
CA PRO A 5 -18.30 -17.38 -13.32
C PRO A 5 -17.25 -16.25 -13.30
N TYR A 6 -16.01 -16.54 -13.67
CA TYR A 6 -14.90 -15.56 -13.58
C TYR A 6 -15.19 -14.26 -14.35
N GLN A 7 -15.98 -14.33 -15.43
CA GLN A 7 -16.39 -13.19 -16.25
C GLN A 7 -17.26 -12.18 -15.49
N GLN A 8 -17.94 -12.63 -14.43
CA GLN A 8 -18.81 -11.81 -13.59
C GLN A 8 -18.10 -11.27 -12.35
N SER A 9 -16.84 -11.68 -12.12
CA SER A 9 -16.04 -11.20 -11.00
C SER A 9 -15.87 -9.68 -11.06
N ARG A 10 -15.86 -9.03 -9.90
CA ARG A 10 -15.53 -7.60 -9.76
C ARG A 10 -14.28 -7.36 -8.91
N GLY A 11 -13.46 -8.40 -8.73
CA GLY A 11 -12.25 -8.35 -7.92
C GLY A 11 -12.45 -8.85 -6.49
N ALA A 12 -11.35 -8.79 -5.72
CA ALA A 12 -11.26 -9.43 -4.41
C ALA A 12 -12.17 -8.76 -3.37
N CYS A 13 -12.27 -7.43 -3.35
CA CYS A 13 -13.08 -6.71 -2.36
C CYS A 13 -14.57 -7.02 -2.52
N TRP A 14 -15.06 -7.12 -3.77
CA TRP A 14 -16.41 -7.58 -4.04
C TRP A 14 -16.67 -9.01 -3.56
N ALA A 15 -15.75 -9.94 -3.82
CA ALA A 15 -15.88 -11.32 -3.36
C ALA A 15 -15.87 -11.41 -1.82
N ARG A 16 -14.96 -10.69 -1.15
CA ARG A 16 -14.89 -10.60 0.31
C ARG A 16 -16.18 -9.99 0.89
N ASN A 17 -16.75 -8.97 0.26
CA ASN A 17 -18.03 -8.38 0.66
C ASN A 17 -19.19 -9.40 0.57
N LEU A 18 -19.25 -10.20 -0.50
CA LEU A 18 -20.27 -11.25 -0.64
C LEU A 18 -20.16 -12.31 0.45
N ILE A 19 -18.93 -12.71 0.80
CA ILE A 19 -18.68 -13.65 1.90
C ILE A 19 -19.14 -13.04 3.23
N GLN A 20 -18.85 -11.77 3.48
CA GLN A 20 -19.30 -11.07 4.70
C GLN A 20 -20.82 -10.99 4.83
N GLN A 21 -21.60 -11.02 3.73
CA GLN A 21 -23.07 -11.10 3.81
C GLN A 21 -23.58 -12.46 4.32
N ARG A 22 -22.71 -13.47 4.44
CA ARG A 22 -23.03 -14.81 4.95
C ARG A 22 -22.54 -15.04 6.37
N TYR A 23 -21.94 -14.02 7.01
CA TYR A 23 -21.43 -14.11 8.36
C TYR A 23 -22.56 -14.46 9.36
N GLY A 24 -22.30 -15.47 10.21
CA GLY A 24 -23.29 -16.16 11.04
C GLY A 24 -23.26 -15.75 12.51
N ASN A 25 -22.69 -14.59 12.84
CA ASN A 25 -22.48 -14.10 14.22
C ASN A 25 -21.48 -14.95 15.03
N GLU A 26 -20.48 -15.55 14.38
CA GLU A 26 -19.40 -16.28 15.04
C GLU A 26 -18.57 -15.37 15.96
N ARG A 27 -18.07 -15.87 17.10
CA ARG A 27 -17.33 -15.05 18.07
C ARG A 27 -16.14 -14.30 17.46
N TYR A 28 -15.42 -14.93 16.54
CA TYR A 28 -14.26 -14.36 15.87
C TYR A 28 -14.45 -14.37 14.35
N THR A 29 -13.77 -13.46 13.66
CA THR A 29 -13.65 -13.47 12.20
C THR A 29 -12.19 -13.56 11.81
N LEU A 30 -11.90 -14.36 10.80
CA LEU A 30 -10.59 -14.51 10.18
C LEU A 30 -10.71 -14.25 8.69
N GLN A 31 -9.96 -13.27 8.20
CA GLN A 31 -9.83 -12.98 6.77
C GLN A 31 -8.48 -13.46 6.26
N LEU A 32 -8.50 -14.14 5.12
CA LEU A 32 -7.33 -14.73 4.48
C LEU A 32 -7.41 -14.64 2.96
N ASP A 33 -6.25 -14.65 2.33
CA ASP A 33 -6.08 -15.12 0.96
C ASP A 33 -6.09 -16.65 0.86
N SER A 34 -6.25 -17.18 -0.36
CA SER A 34 -6.47 -18.61 -0.62
C SER A 34 -5.23 -19.51 -0.59
N HIS A 35 -4.06 -18.98 -0.21
CA HIS A 35 -2.76 -19.63 -0.43
C HIS A 35 -1.80 -19.40 0.75
N HIS A 36 -2.27 -19.85 1.91
CA HIS A 36 -1.56 -19.83 3.18
C HIS A 36 -1.10 -21.22 3.63
N ARG A 37 -0.07 -21.24 4.45
CA ARG A 37 0.36 -22.41 5.23
C ARG A 37 0.41 -22.02 6.70
N PHE A 38 -0.37 -22.67 7.56
CA PHE A 38 -0.43 -22.34 8.99
C PHE A 38 0.53 -23.18 9.81
N ILE A 39 0.94 -22.66 10.97
CA ILE A 39 1.60 -23.46 12.01
C ILE A 39 0.61 -24.41 12.70
N ASP A 40 1.12 -25.41 13.40
CA ASP A 40 0.29 -26.23 14.28
C ASP A 40 -0.26 -25.40 15.45
N GLY A 41 -1.55 -25.58 15.76
CA GLY A 41 -2.25 -24.83 16.83
C GLY A 41 -2.37 -23.33 16.56
N TRP A 42 -2.36 -22.92 15.28
CA TRP A 42 -2.44 -21.51 14.87
C TRP A 42 -3.68 -20.80 15.43
N ASP A 43 -4.80 -21.50 15.52
CA ASP A 43 -6.09 -20.97 15.93
C ASP A 43 -6.10 -20.61 17.41
N GLN A 44 -5.63 -21.53 18.26
CA GLN A 44 -5.45 -21.30 19.68
C GLN A 44 -4.48 -20.13 19.91
N GLN A 45 -3.32 -20.13 19.25
CA GLN A 45 -2.34 -19.05 19.40
C GLN A 45 -2.88 -17.69 18.94
N MET A 46 -3.68 -17.66 17.87
CA MET A 46 -4.33 -16.43 17.39
C MET A 46 -5.37 -15.90 18.38
N VAL A 47 -6.20 -16.77 18.94
CA VAL A 47 -7.17 -16.41 19.98
C VAL A 47 -6.45 -15.90 21.23
N GLU A 48 -5.42 -16.60 21.69
CA GLU A 48 -4.63 -16.17 22.85
C GLU A 48 -3.99 -14.80 22.64
N MET A 49 -3.41 -14.54 21.45
CA MET A 49 -2.87 -13.22 21.11
C MET A 49 -3.94 -12.14 21.14
N LEU A 50 -5.11 -12.38 20.52
CA LEU A 50 -6.19 -11.39 20.48
C LEU A 50 -6.74 -11.10 21.88
N GLU A 51 -6.96 -12.13 22.69
CA GLU A 51 -7.49 -11.97 24.05
C GLU A 51 -6.45 -11.35 25.00
N SER A 52 -5.15 -11.55 24.76
CA SER A 52 -4.09 -10.85 25.52
C SER A 52 -4.13 -9.32 25.32
N LEU A 53 -4.75 -8.84 24.23
CA LEU A 53 -4.87 -7.42 23.93
C LEU A 53 -6.02 -6.71 24.65
N ARG A 54 -6.93 -7.46 25.29
CA ARG A 54 -8.13 -6.89 25.93
C ARG A 54 -7.84 -5.92 27.06
N THR A 55 -6.67 -6.04 27.69
CA THR A 55 -6.22 -5.11 28.72
C THR A 55 -5.72 -3.78 28.16
N PHE A 56 -5.44 -3.72 26.86
CA PHE A 56 -4.91 -2.54 26.15
C PHE A 56 -5.93 -1.91 25.20
N SER A 57 -6.81 -2.71 24.61
CA SER A 57 -7.82 -2.28 23.65
C SER A 57 -9.15 -2.99 23.87
N ALA A 58 -10.25 -2.24 23.79
CA ALA A 58 -11.60 -2.78 23.81
C ALA A 58 -11.95 -3.51 22.50
N LYS A 59 -11.37 -3.07 21.37
CA LYS A 59 -11.63 -3.60 20.02
C LYS A 59 -10.29 -3.89 19.30
N PRO A 60 -9.48 -4.85 19.79
CA PRO A 60 -8.25 -5.23 19.12
C PRO A 60 -8.53 -5.89 17.78
N LEU A 61 -7.67 -5.62 16.81
CA LEU A 61 -7.62 -6.27 15.51
C LEU A 61 -6.18 -6.66 15.22
N ILE A 62 -5.93 -7.95 15.02
CA ILE A 62 -4.62 -8.45 14.60
C ILE A 62 -4.58 -8.49 13.07
N THR A 63 -3.52 -7.94 12.48
CA THR A 63 -3.32 -7.85 11.03
C THR A 63 -1.85 -8.04 10.67
N ALA A 64 -1.56 -8.66 9.53
CA ALA A 64 -0.18 -8.92 9.13
C ALA A 64 0.00 -9.06 7.62
N TYR A 65 1.19 -8.66 7.15
CA TYR A 65 1.82 -9.39 6.06
C TYR A 65 2.50 -10.62 6.64
N LEU A 66 2.25 -11.80 6.07
CA LEU A 66 2.86 -13.03 6.55
C LEU A 66 4.19 -13.31 5.83
N PRO A 67 5.14 -13.98 6.50
CA PRO A 67 6.38 -14.42 5.87
C PRO A 67 6.13 -15.25 4.62
N GLY A 68 6.96 -15.05 3.59
CA GLY A 68 6.82 -15.78 2.33
C GLY A 68 7.19 -17.25 2.45
N PHE A 69 6.53 -18.09 1.66
CA PHE A 69 7.03 -19.44 1.35
C PHE A 69 6.93 -19.74 -0.14
N THR A 70 7.75 -20.71 -0.58
CA THR A 70 7.68 -21.28 -1.93
C THR A 70 7.06 -22.68 -1.85
N PRO A 71 6.01 -22.99 -2.63
CA PRO A 71 5.43 -24.32 -2.65
C PRO A 71 6.49 -25.39 -2.95
N GLY A 72 6.46 -26.49 -2.19
CA GLY A 72 7.46 -27.56 -2.27
C GLY A 72 8.72 -27.34 -1.41
N CYS A 73 8.88 -26.18 -0.76
CA CYS A 73 9.94 -26.02 0.24
C CYS A 73 9.71 -26.89 1.48
N GLU A 74 10.81 -27.35 2.07
CA GLU A 74 10.78 -28.07 3.34
C GLU A 74 10.37 -27.14 4.48
N HIS A 75 9.65 -27.65 5.48
CA HIS A 75 9.18 -26.84 6.62
C HIS A 75 10.33 -26.13 7.36
N ARG A 76 11.52 -26.74 7.45
CA ARG A 76 12.71 -26.14 8.08
C ARG A 76 13.25 -24.90 7.37
N ALA A 77 12.86 -24.67 6.11
CA ALA A 77 13.29 -23.50 5.34
C ALA A 77 12.36 -22.28 5.55
N LEU A 78 11.29 -22.44 6.33
CA LEU A 78 10.32 -21.39 6.60
C LEU A 78 10.87 -20.42 7.65
N SER A 79 10.83 -19.11 7.34
CA SER A 79 11.20 -18.08 8.32
C SER A 79 10.12 -17.94 9.38
N HIS A 80 10.49 -18.04 10.66
CA HIS A 80 9.57 -17.83 11.78
C HIS A 80 9.56 -16.38 12.29
N THR A 81 10.32 -15.49 11.66
CA THR A 81 10.34 -14.06 12.00
C THR A 81 9.01 -13.43 11.56
N PRO A 82 8.19 -12.89 12.48
CA PRO A 82 6.98 -12.17 12.12
C PRO A 82 7.33 -10.84 11.44
N LEU A 83 6.39 -10.35 10.62
CA LEU A 83 6.57 -9.13 9.84
C LEU A 83 5.58 -8.05 10.30
N ALA A 84 6.05 -6.81 10.32
CA ALA A 84 5.23 -5.62 10.40
C ALA A 84 4.93 -5.08 9.00
N MET A 85 3.74 -4.49 8.83
CA MET A 85 3.34 -3.78 7.64
C MET A 85 3.69 -2.30 7.83
N THR A 86 4.62 -1.80 7.01
CA THR A 86 5.16 -0.44 7.12
C THR A 86 4.86 0.38 5.87
N PHE A 87 4.89 1.70 6.02
CA PHE A 87 4.73 2.62 4.90
C PHE A 87 5.86 2.38 3.89
N PHE A 88 5.50 2.33 2.61
CA PHE A 88 6.46 2.34 1.52
C PHE A 88 6.46 3.68 0.82
N ARG A 89 5.34 4.07 0.21
CA ARG A 89 5.18 5.32 -0.55
C ARG A 89 3.72 5.63 -0.82
N PHE A 90 3.45 6.83 -1.35
CA PHE A 90 2.20 7.11 -2.05
C PHE A 90 2.36 6.78 -3.54
N SER A 91 1.39 6.08 -4.13
CA SER A 91 1.33 5.89 -5.59
C SER A 91 1.02 7.22 -6.31
N PRO A 92 1.14 7.31 -7.64
CA PRO A 92 0.74 8.49 -8.40
C PRO A 92 -0.74 8.87 -8.15
N GLU A 93 -1.62 7.87 -8.05
CA GLU A 93 -3.05 8.01 -7.73
C GLU A 93 -3.30 8.45 -6.27
N GLY A 94 -2.26 8.43 -5.43
CA GLY A 94 -2.26 8.87 -4.04
C GLY A 94 -2.66 7.79 -3.06
N VAL A 95 -2.62 6.51 -3.47
CA VAL A 95 -2.83 5.37 -2.56
C VAL A 95 -1.58 5.13 -1.73
N VAL A 96 -1.74 4.89 -0.43
CA VAL A 96 -0.64 4.43 0.43
C VAL A 96 -0.31 2.98 0.08
N LEU A 97 0.94 2.75 -0.33
CA LEU A 97 1.49 1.43 -0.57
C LEU A 97 2.38 1.02 0.61
N PHE A 98 2.50 -0.30 0.80
CA PHE A 98 3.11 -0.87 1.99
C PHE A 98 4.24 -1.83 1.65
N ARG A 99 5.12 -2.07 2.62
CA ARG A 99 6.15 -3.10 2.57
C ARG A 99 6.25 -3.84 3.90
N ALA A 100 6.66 -5.09 3.82
CA ALA A 100 6.98 -5.86 5.01
C ALA A 100 8.32 -5.45 5.61
N ARG A 101 8.43 -5.51 6.93
CA ARG A 101 9.69 -5.42 7.68
C ARG A 101 9.71 -6.45 8.79
N ASP A 102 10.85 -7.09 9.01
CA ASP A 102 11.05 -7.98 10.15
C ASP A 102 10.80 -7.25 11.48
N ILE A 103 10.07 -7.90 12.38
CA ILE A 103 9.93 -7.42 13.75
C ILE A 103 11.18 -7.86 14.51
N ALA A 104 12.04 -6.89 14.87
CA ALA A 104 13.22 -7.14 15.69
C ALA A 104 12.83 -7.58 17.11
N ASP A 105 13.66 -8.42 17.74
CA ASP A 105 13.51 -8.88 19.13
C ASP A 105 12.15 -9.53 19.46
N TRP A 106 11.44 -10.03 18.44
CA TRP A 106 10.10 -10.60 18.57
C TRP A 106 10.05 -11.78 19.56
N GLN A 107 11.15 -12.52 19.72
CA GLN A 107 11.24 -13.65 20.65
C GLN A 107 11.09 -13.21 22.12
N ALA A 108 11.42 -11.96 22.44
CA ALA A 108 11.29 -11.41 23.79
C ALA A 108 9.91 -10.75 24.03
N MET A 109 9.06 -10.63 23.00
CA MET A 109 7.77 -9.98 23.10
C MET A 109 6.72 -10.91 23.73
N ALA A 110 5.95 -10.37 24.66
CA ALA A 110 4.84 -11.07 25.32
C ALA A 110 3.47 -10.79 24.67
N HIS A 111 3.36 -9.71 23.89
CA HIS A 111 2.10 -9.23 23.32
C HIS A 111 2.29 -8.78 21.87
N PRO A 112 1.23 -8.84 21.05
CA PRO A 112 1.21 -8.18 19.74
C PRO A 112 1.56 -6.70 19.84
N ILE A 113 2.20 -6.15 18.80
CA ILE A 113 2.67 -4.76 18.79
C ILE A 113 1.69 -3.85 18.02
N PRO A 114 1.53 -2.57 18.38
CA PRO A 114 0.66 -1.67 17.63
C PRO A 114 1.00 -1.58 16.15
N ALA A 115 -0.03 -1.56 15.31
CA ALA A 115 0.05 -1.45 13.86
C ALA A 115 -0.66 -0.18 13.37
N ARG A 116 -0.16 0.38 12.27
CA ARG A 116 -0.80 1.53 11.59
C ARG A 116 -1.78 1.09 10.52
N PHE A 117 -1.46 0.00 9.84
CA PHE A 117 -2.09 -0.38 8.59
C PHE A 117 -2.75 -1.76 8.71
N TYR A 118 -3.86 -1.91 7.99
CA TYR A 118 -4.60 -3.15 7.85
C TYR A 118 -4.13 -3.85 6.59
N SER A 119 -3.85 -5.14 6.68
CA SER A 119 -3.59 -5.98 5.52
C SER A 119 -4.79 -6.84 5.21
N ALA A 120 -5.23 -6.80 3.96
CA ALA A 120 -6.31 -7.62 3.50
C ALA A 120 -5.89 -9.08 3.25
N HIS A 121 -4.57 -9.33 3.25
CA HIS A 121 -3.93 -10.63 3.20
C HIS A 121 -4.27 -11.49 4.43
N PHE A 122 -4.17 -10.92 5.63
CA PHE A 122 -4.42 -11.59 6.91
C PHE A 122 -4.94 -10.61 7.97
N ALA A 123 -6.13 -10.88 8.49
CA ALA A 123 -6.68 -10.15 9.64
C ALA A 123 -7.57 -11.04 10.53
N PHE A 124 -7.48 -10.83 11.84
CA PHE A 124 -8.23 -11.55 12.87
C PHE A 124 -8.76 -10.60 13.94
N ALA A 125 -10.05 -10.70 14.24
CA ALA A 125 -10.72 -9.83 15.21
C ALA A 125 -11.95 -10.53 15.80
N ASP A 126 -12.63 -9.85 16.72
CA ASP A 126 -14.01 -10.21 17.07
C ASP A 126 -14.90 -10.25 15.83
N GLY A 127 -15.83 -11.18 15.81
CA GLY A 127 -16.63 -11.43 14.62
C GLY A 127 -17.51 -10.25 14.22
N HIS A 128 -17.92 -9.39 15.17
CA HIS A 128 -18.66 -8.16 14.86
C HIS A 128 -17.90 -7.19 13.94
N PHE A 129 -16.58 -7.33 13.80
CA PHE A 129 -15.79 -6.61 12.79
C PHE A 129 -16.28 -6.90 11.36
N ALA A 130 -16.68 -8.14 11.07
CA ALA A 130 -17.15 -8.56 9.75
C ALA A 130 -18.46 -7.87 9.32
N GLN A 131 -19.21 -7.32 10.28
CA GLN A 131 -20.44 -6.55 10.02
C GLN A 131 -20.18 -5.04 10.09
N THR A 132 -19.34 -4.61 11.05
CA THR A 132 -19.04 -3.19 11.30
C THR A 132 -18.20 -2.58 10.19
N VAL A 133 -17.11 -3.25 9.76
CA VAL A 133 -16.13 -2.72 8.80
C VAL A 133 -16.04 -3.68 7.60
N ARG A 134 -17.07 -3.64 6.76
CA ARG A 134 -17.16 -4.49 5.57
C ARG A 134 -16.21 -4.03 4.47
N HIS A 135 -15.70 -4.98 3.68
CA HIS A 135 -15.06 -4.69 2.39
C HIS A 135 -16.04 -3.91 1.53
N ASP A 136 -15.58 -2.80 0.98
CA ASP A 136 -16.38 -2.04 0.05
C ASP A 136 -16.31 -2.74 -1.33
N PRO A 137 -17.45 -3.20 -1.89
CA PRO A 137 -17.45 -3.92 -3.15
C PRO A 137 -17.10 -3.05 -4.37
N HIS A 138 -16.92 -1.74 -4.19
CA HIS A 138 -16.47 -0.81 -5.23
C HIS A 138 -14.95 -0.58 -5.23
N PHE A 139 -14.22 -1.10 -4.23
CA PHE A 139 -12.78 -1.22 -4.32
C PHE A 139 -12.39 -2.44 -5.17
N PHE A 140 -11.23 -2.37 -5.83
CA PHE A 140 -10.77 -3.43 -6.73
C PHE A 140 -9.55 -4.15 -6.17
N PHE A 141 -8.41 -3.45 -6.11
CA PHE A 141 -7.15 -3.95 -5.58
C PHE A 141 -6.53 -2.87 -4.68
N HIS A 142 -5.63 -2.02 -5.19
CA HIS A 142 -4.97 -1.00 -4.37
C HIS A 142 -5.95 0.03 -3.78
N GLY A 143 -5.75 0.36 -2.50
CA GLY A 143 -6.48 1.39 -1.74
C GLY A 143 -7.44 0.82 -0.70
N GLU A 144 -7.84 -0.43 -0.87
CA GLU A 144 -8.69 -1.17 0.04
C GLU A 144 -8.08 -1.32 1.45
N GLU A 145 -6.78 -1.57 1.55
CA GLU A 145 -6.04 -1.83 2.79
C GLU A 145 -5.95 -0.56 3.63
N ILE A 146 -5.56 0.56 3.00
CA ILE A 146 -5.54 1.86 3.69
C ILE A 146 -6.97 2.32 4.05
N SER A 147 -7.95 2.08 3.18
CA SER A 147 -9.36 2.37 3.47
C SER A 147 -9.85 1.57 4.69
N LEU A 148 -9.58 0.26 4.74
CA LEU A 148 -9.96 -0.59 5.86
C LEU A 148 -9.23 -0.22 7.15
N ALA A 149 -7.95 0.18 7.08
CA ALA A 149 -7.20 0.65 8.24
C ALA A 149 -7.86 1.89 8.87
N VAL A 150 -8.14 2.90 8.05
CA VAL A 150 -8.76 4.16 8.49
C VAL A 150 -10.19 3.91 8.97
N ARG A 151 -10.96 3.09 8.26
CA ARG A 151 -12.34 2.76 8.66
C ARG A 151 -12.37 1.96 9.96
N ALA A 152 -11.51 0.95 10.12
CA ALA A 152 -11.37 0.23 11.38
C ALA A 152 -11.02 1.19 12.52
N PHE A 153 -10.04 2.06 12.33
CA PHE A 153 -9.67 3.06 13.32
C PHE A 153 -10.85 3.98 13.68
N THR A 154 -11.52 4.57 12.69
CA THR A 154 -12.65 5.49 12.93
C THR A 154 -13.88 4.80 13.55
N HIS A 155 -13.99 3.47 13.44
CA HIS A 155 -14.96 2.63 14.15
C HIS A 155 -14.49 2.14 15.55
N GLY A 156 -13.35 2.61 16.03
CA GLY A 156 -12.83 2.34 17.37
C GLY A 156 -11.91 1.12 17.50
N TYR A 157 -11.50 0.48 16.40
CA TYR A 157 -10.57 -0.66 16.44
C TYR A 157 -9.11 -0.24 16.55
N ASP A 158 -8.35 -0.88 17.43
CA ASP A 158 -6.91 -0.72 17.50
C ASP A 158 -6.21 -1.86 16.76
N LEU A 159 -5.31 -1.51 15.85
CA LEU A 159 -4.65 -2.49 14.99
C LEU A 159 -3.34 -2.95 15.63
N TYR A 160 -3.03 -4.23 15.48
CA TYR A 160 -1.83 -4.85 16.01
C TYR A 160 -1.19 -5.83 15.01
N HIS A 161 0.13 -5.90 14.99
CA HIS A 161 0.86 -6.96 14.33
C HIS A 161 1.11 -8.12 15.29
N PRO A 162 0.93 -9.38 14.86
CA PRO A 162 1.25 -10.52 15.69
C PRO A 162 2.76 -10.51 16.00
N HIS A 163 3.10 -10.81 17.25
CA HIS A 163 4.50 -10.89 17.70
C HIS A 163 5.12 -12.26 17.45
N ARG A 164 4.42 -13.14 16.72
CA ARG A 164 4.86 -14.49 16.34
C ARG A 164 4.37 -14.79 14.93
N ALA A 165 5.15 -15.52 14.14
CA ALA A 165 4.68 -16.02 12.85
C ALA A 165 3.62 -17.11 13.08
N ILE A 166 2.42 -16.90 12.52
CA ILE A 166 1.27 -17.82 12.64
C ILE A 166 0.95 -18.56 11.35
N ALA A 167 1.44 -18.05 10.23
CA ALA A 167 1.31 -18.65 8.92
C ALA A 167 2.34 -18.06 7.96
N TRP A 168 2.44 -18.68 6.79
CA TRP A 168 3.21 -18.24 5.64
C TRP A 168 2.32 -18.03 4.43
N HIS A 169 2.76 -17.19 3.51
CA HIS A 169 2.03 -16.84 2.30
C HIS A 169 2.81 -17.12 1.00
N GLU A 170 2.14 -17.67 0.00
CA GLU A 170 2.71 -17.91 -1.33
C GLU A 170 2.61 -16.63 -2.19
N TYR A 171 3.66 -15.81 -2.22
CA TYR A 171 3.65 -14.58 -3.02
C TYR A 171 3.77 -14.80 -4.54
N THR A 172 4.44 -15.88 -4.97
CA THR A 172 4.81 -16.10 -6.37
C THR A 172 3.62 -16.43 -7.28
N ARG A 173 2.63 -17.18 -6.77
CA ARG A 173 1.39 -17.55 -7.47
C ARG A 173 1.63 -18.04 -8.91
N ARG A 174 2.72 -18.78 -9.12
CA ARG A 174 3.23 -19.11 -10.47
C ARG A 174 2.20 -19.94 -11.24
N GLY A 175 1.87 -19.52 -12.45
CA GLY A 175 0.97 -20.24 -13.36
C GLY A 175 -0.52 -20.12 -13.03
N ARG A 176 -0.92 -19.22 -12.12
CA ARG A 176 -2.33 -18.96 -11.82
C ARG A 176 -2.81 -17.71 -12.58
N PRO A 177 -3.85 -17.84 -13.43
CA PRO A 177 -4.50 -16.69 -14.05
C PRO A 177 -5.00 -15.71 -12.99
N LYS A 178 -4.93 -14.43 -13.32
CA LYS A 178 -5.38 -13.34 -12.48
C LYS A 178 -6.46 -12.57 -13.22
N ILE A 179 -7.27 -11.82 -12.48
CA ILE A 179 -8.41 -11.13 -13.07
C ILE A 179 -8.02 -10.16 -14.20
N TRP A 180 -6.82 -9.58 -14.15
CA TRP A 180 -6.32 -8.70 -15.21
C TRP A 180 -5.88 -9.44 -16.48
N ASP A 181 -5.60 -10.74 -16.38
CA ASP A 181 -5.36 -11.60 -17.54
C ASP A 181 -6.69 -11.93 -18.26
N ASP A 182 -7.81 -11.94 -17.52
CA ASP A 182 -9.14 -12.34 -18.00
C ASP A 182 -10.04 -11.15 -18.41
N HIS A 183 -9.95 -10.03 -17.69
CA HIS A 183 -10.81 -8.85 -17.87
C HIS A 183 -10.11 -7.79 -18.72
N THR A 184 -9.65 -8.18 -19.91
CA THR A 184 -8.90 -7.31 -20.82
C THR A 184 -9.80 -6.37 -21.64
N VAL A 185 -9.19 -5.43 -22.36
CA VAL A 185 -9.90 -4.55 -23.30
C VAL A 185 -10.56 -5.38 -24.41
N GLU A 186 -9.88 -6.41 -24.92
CA GLU A 186 -10.36 -7.32 -25.95
C GLU A 186 -11.53 -8.17 -25.42
N ALA A 187 -11.41 -8.69 -24.20
CA ALA A 187 -12.48 -9.46 -23.57
C ALA A 187 -13.76 -8.63 -23.42
N LYS A 188 -13.64 -7.34 -23.07
CA LYS A 188 -14.77 -6.40 -23.03
C LYS A 188 -15.34 -6.13 -24.44
N ALA A 189 -14.49 -5.85 -25.41
CA ALA A 189 -14.90 -5.56 -26.79
C ALA A 189 -15.68 -6.72 -27.43
N ASN A 190 -15.32 -7.96 -27.08
CA ASN A 190 -15.99 -9.17 -27.55
C ASN A 190 -17.20 -9.58 -26.69
N GLY A 191 -17.57 -8.80 -25.67
CA GLY A 191 -18.71 -9.07 -24.79
C GLY A 191 -18.52 -10.23 -23.81
N VAL A 192 -17.28 -10.71 -23.61
CA VAL A 192 -16.97 -11.79 -22.65
C VAL A 192 -17.11 -11.29 -21.22
N VAL A 193 -16.64 -10.07 -20.96
CA VAL A 193 -16.77 -9.38 -19.67
C VAL A 193 -17.48 -8.05 -19.85
N SER A 194 -18.14 -7.57 -18.80
CA SER A 194 -18.86 -6.29 -18.85
C SER A 194 -17.94 -5.06 -18.75
N ARG A 195 -16.73 -5.22 -18.18
CA ARG A 195 -15.76 -4.14 -17.94
C ARG A 195 -14.34 -4.66 -18.04
N HIS A 196 -13.44 -3.79 -18.47
CA HIS A 196 -12.01 -4.03 -18.38
C HIS A 196 -11.53 -3.74 -16.94
N TRP A 197 -10.54 -4.47 -16.45
CA TRP A 197 -10.03 -4.36 -15.08
C TRP A 197 -9.59 -2.92 -14.73
N GLY A 198 -8.97 -2.19 -15.65
CA GLY A 198 -8.51 -0.82 -15.40
C GLY A 198 -9.65 0.17 -15.12
N GLU A 199 -10.87 -0.08 -15.63
CA GLU A 199 -12.04 0.74 -15.28
C GLU A 199 -12.53 0.49 -13.86
N LEU A 200 -12.33 -0.73 -13.34
CA LEU A 200 -12.65 -1.06 -11.95
C LEU A 200 -11.60 -0.45 -11.02
N ASP A 201 -10.33 -0.56 -11.40
CA ASP A 201 -9.22 0.01 -10.65
C ASP A 201 -9.34 1.54 -10.56
N GLN A 202 -9.53 2.24 -11.68
CA GLN A 202 -9.69 3.70 -11.69
C GLN A 202 -10.79 4.17 -10.72
N ARG A 203 -11.95 3.52 -10.72
CA ARG A 203 -13.06 3.86 -9.80
C ARG A 203 -12.70 3.57 -8.33
N SER A 204 -11.93 2.51 -8.08
CA SER A 204 -11.39 2.19 -6.75
C SER A 204 -10.50 3.32 -6.26
N HIS A 205 -9.59 3.83 -7.10
CA HIS A 205 -8.70 4.94 -6.77
C HIS A 205 -9.47 6.25 -6.53
N GLU A 206 -10.40 6.61 -7.42
CA GLU A 206 -11.26 7.80 -7.26
C GLU A 206 -12.03 7.76 -5.93
N ARG A 207 -12.57 6.59 -5.60
CA ARG A 207 -13.31 6.37 -4.35
C ARG A 207 -12.40 6.46 -3.12
N ASN A 208 -11.21 5.88 -3.17
CA ASN A 208 -10.23 6.01 -2.09
C ASN A 208 -9.81 7.46 -1.89
N ARG A 209 -9.53 8.16 -3.00
CA ARG A 209 -9.14 9.57 -3.02
C ARG A 209 -10.19 10.44 -2.34
N ALA A 210 -11.46 10.24 -2.66
CA ALA A 210 -12.57 10.95 -2.06
C ALA A 210 -12.81 10.58 -0.58
N LEU A 211 -12.67 9.30 -0.21
CA LEU A 211 -12.87 8.84 1.18
C LEU A 211 -11.86 9.47 2.14
N LEU A 212 -10.61 9.57 1.70
CA LEU A 212 -9.47 10.00 2.53
C LEU A 212 -9.05 11.44 2.28
N GLY A 213 -9.73 12.17 1.39
CA GLY A 213 -9.40 13.55 1.05
C GLY A 213 -8.00 13.72 0.44
N ILE A 214 -7.54 12.72 -0.31
CA ILE A 214 -6.18 12.70 -0.89
C ILE A 214 -6.02 13.89 -1.85
N ASP A 215 -4.91 14.63 -1.68
CA ASP A 215 -4.64 15.89 -2.37
C ASP A 215 -5.80 16.91 -2.31
N GLY A 216 -6.60 16.88 -1.24
CA GLY A 216 -7.76 17.77 -1.06
C GLY A 216 -9.01 17.37 -1.84
N ALA A 217 -9.07 16.13 -2.36
CA ALA A 217 -10.25 15.65 -3.06
C ALA A 217 -11.51 15.71 -2.20
N SER A 218 -12.62 16.14 -2.80
CA SER A 218 -13.91 16.20 -2.13
C SER A 218 -14.64 14.87 -2.17
N CYS A 219 -15.38 14.57 -1.11
CA CYS A 219 -16.35 13.47 -1.07
C CYS A 219 -17.75 13.87 -1.61
N THR A 220 -17.95 15.13 -2.01
CA THR A 220 -19.23 15.62 -2.51
C THR A 220 -19.73 14.78 -3.68
N GLY A 221 -20.97 14.29 -3.59
CA GLY A 221 -21.61 13.50 -4.64
C GLY A 221 -21.24 12.01 -4.65
N ILE A 222 -20.40 11.55 -3.71
CA ILE A 222 -20.09 10.12 -3.55
C ILE A 222 -20.87 9.58 -2.35
N ASP A 223 -21.75 8.63 -2.62
CA ASP A 223 -22.41 7.85 -1.58
C ASP A 223 -21.51 6.69 -1.15
N PHE A 224 -21.05 6.73 0.11
CA PHE A 224 -20.30 5.65 0.71
C PHE A 224 -21.19 4.59 1.36
N ALA A 225 -22.49 4.85 1.52
CA ALA A 225 -23.42 4.00 2.26
C ALA A 225 -22.80 3.55 3.61
N SER A 226 -22.80 2.25 3.91
CA SER A 226 -22.16 1.69 5.12
C SER A 226 -20.64 1.54 5.02
N TYR A 227 -20.01 2.04 3.95
CA TYR A 227 -18.58 1.91 3.69
C TYR A 227 -17.80 3.20 3.93
N GLY A 228 -18.44 4.19 4.56
CA GLY A 228 -17.78 5.42 4.99
C GLY A 228 -16.88 5.23 6.22
N LEU A 229 -16.40 6.35 6.73
CA LEU A 229 -15.68 6.43 8.00
C LEU A 229 -16.62 6.22 9.18
N GLY A 230 -16.10 5.67 10.28
CA GLY A 230 -16.80 5.60 11.55
C GLY A 230 -16.84 6.95 12.29
N THR A 231 -17.51 6.96 13.44
CA THR A 231 -17.74 8.17 14.23
C THR A 231 -17.08 8.13 15.61
N GLU A 232 -16.37 7.06 15.97
CA GLU A 232 -15.72 6.93 17.29
C GLU A 232 -14.39 7.69 17.34
N ARG A 233 -13.70 7.77 16.21
CA ARG A 233 -12.48 8.56 16.00
C ARG A 233 -12.51 9.20 14.62
N THR A 234 -11.78 10.28 14.44
CA THR A 234 -11.73 11.09 13.22
C THR A 234 -10.60 10.67 12.29
N LEU A 235 -10.69 11.06 11.01
CA LEU A 235 -9.61 10.90 10.04
C LEU A 235 -8.32 11.62 10.50
N ALA A 236 -8.46 12.81 11.06
CA ALA A 236 -7.34 13.61 11.53
C ALA A 236 -6.63 13.00 12.76
N GLU A 237 -7.34 12.23 13.58
CA GLU A 237 -6.72 11.41 14.65
C GLU A 237 -5.97 10.21 14.08
N TYR A 238 -6.51 9.56 13.03
CA TYR A 238 -5.79 8.50 12.33
C TYR A 238 -4.50 9.02 11.67
N GLU A 239 -4.56 10.16 10.98
CA GLU A 239 -3.39 10.79 10.35
C GLU A 239 -2.27 11.04 11.36
N ARG A 240 -2.61 11.57 12.54
CA ARG A 240 -1.67 11.78 13.66
C ARG A 240 -1.12 10.47 14.21
N TYR A 241 -1.99 9.49 14.46
CA TYR A 241 -1.59 8.16 14.93
C TYR A 241 -0.65 7.45 13.95
N ALA A 242 -0.96 7.54 12.65
CA ALA A 242 -0.21 6.89 11.60
C ALA A 242 1.06 7.66 11.22
N GLY A 243 1.17 8.95 11.48
CA GLY A 243 2.34 9.73 11.06
C GLY A 243 2.29 10.14 9.59
N LEU A 244 1.10 10.33 9.01
CA LEU A 244 0.92 10.71 7.61
C LEU A 244 -0.21 11.72 7.41
N SER A 245 -0.22 12.39 6.26
CA SER A 245 -1.34 13.22 5.81
C SER A 245 -1.73 12.85 4.39
N PHE A 246 -3.00 12.54 4.18
CA PHE A 246 -3.54 12.20 2.87
C PHE A 246 -3.65 13.43 1.97
N ALA A 247 -4.13 14.55 2.51
CA ALA A 247 -4.32 15.80 1.76
C ALA A 247 -3.01 16.39 1.23
N HIS A 248 -1.90 16.16 1.93
CA HIS A 248 -0.60 16.70 1.55
C HIS A 248 0.38 15.65 1.04
N ARG A 249 -0.01 14.37 1.02
CA ARG A 249 0.93 13.22 0.88
C ARG A 249 2.13 13.37 1.83
N GLY A 250 1.86 13.87 3.02
CA GLY A 250 2.85 14.17 4.04
C GLY A 250 3.16 12.93 4.86
N VAL A 251 4.39 12.79 5.32
CA VAL A 251 4.84 11.73 6.22
C VAL A 251 5.76 12.30 7.29
N GLN A 252 5.70 11.75 8.50
CA GLN A 252 6.68 12.02 9.54
C GLN A 252 7.89 11.10 9.39
N GLN A 253 9.06 11.57 9.81
CA GLN A 253 10.28 10.75 9.80
C GLN A 253 10.11 9.46 10.63
N ALA A 254 9.41 9.53 11.78
CA ALA A 254 9.13 8.36 12.62
C ALA A 254 8.36 7.25 11.88
N LEU A 255 7.47 7.61 10.94
CA LEU A 255 6.77 6.63 10.08
C LEU A 255 7.75 5.94 9.12
N ILE A 256 8.64 6.71 8.50
CA ILE A 256 9.65 6.21 7.54
C ILE A 256 10.66 5.29 8.24
N ASP A 257 11.07 5.66 9.44
CA ASP A 257 11.99 4.89 10.28
C ASP A 257 11.32 3.62 10.84
N GLY A 258 10.00 3.50 10.71
CA GLY A 258 9.21 2.36 11.20
C GLY A 258 9.11 2.32 12.73
N ALA A 259 9.21 3.47 13.40
CA ALA A 259 8.97 3.57 14.83
C ALA A 259 7.52 3.17 15.15
N PRO A 260 7.20 2.61 16.32
CA PRO A 260 5.82 2.31 16.71
C PRO A 260 4.90 3.54 16.62
N PRO A 261 3.60 3.39 16.33
CA PRO A 261 2.67 4.51 16.39
C PRO A 261 2.46 4.94 17.84
N GLU A 262 2.49 6.25 18.09
CA GLU A 262 2.20 6.82 19.41
C GLU A 262 0.68 6.97 19.58
N PRO A 263 0.10 6.61 20.74
CA PRO A 263 -1.31 6.85 20.99
C PRO A 263 -1.66 8.34 20.85
N ALA A 264 -2.70 8.65 20.05
CA ALA A 264 -3.13 10.01 19.75
C ALA A 264 -3.39 10.88 21.00
N ALA A 265 -3.71 10.25 22.14
CA ALA A 265 -3.94 10.91 23.42
C ALA A 265 -2.72 11.69 23.98
N ARG A 266 -1.51 11.49 23.45
CA ARG A 266 -0.28 12.07 24.01
C ARG A 266 0.15 13.41 23.40
N VAL A 267 -0.47 13.87 22.31
CA VAL A 267 0.05 15.03 21.59
C VAL A 267 -1.08 16.02 21.26
N ARG A 268 -1.32 16.98 22.15
CA ARG A 268 -2.09 18.20 21.82
C ARG A 268 -1.22 19.12 20.98
N GLN A 269 -1.10 18.82 19.69
CA GLN A 269 -0.52 19.71 18.69
C GLN A 269 -1.63 20.41 17.92
N SER A 270 -1.46 21.71 17.69
CA SER A 270 -2.22 22.44 16.69
C SER A 270 -1.99 21.84 15.29
N ASP A 271 -2.92 22.11 14.36
CA ASP A 271 -2.77 21.63 12.97
C ASP A 271 -1.49 22.15 12.31
N ASP A 272 -1.07 23.39 12.62
CA ASP A 272 0.14 23.99 12.08
C ASP A 272 1.41 23.35 12.66
N GLU A 273 1.45 23.09 13.97
CA GLU A 273 2.56 22.35 14.59
C GLU A 273 2.65 20.95 13.99
N TRP A 274 1.53 20.25 13.83
CA TRP A 274 1.49 18.93 13.19
C TRP A 274 2.05 18.97 11.77
N LYS A 275 1.53 19.88 10.92
CA LYS A 275 1.99 20.04 9.53
C LYS A 275 3.49 20.34 9.45
N SER A 276 4.03 21.12 10.38
CA SER A 276 5.47 21.43 10.43
C SER A 276 6.37 20.20 10.63
N THR A 277 5.82 19.10 11.15
CA THR A 277 6.55 17.83 11.33
C THR A 277 6.57 16.95 10.08
N LEU A 278 5.77 17.29 9.06
CA LEU A 278 5.61 16.47 7.87
C LEU A 278 6.60 16.87 6.78
N LYS A 279 7.09 15.87 6.05
CA LYS A 279 7.75 16.03 4.75
C LYS A 279 6.86 15.45 3.67
N ARG A 280 6.90 16.02 2.47
CA ARG A 280 6.14 15.46 1.34
C ARG A 280 6.85 14.21 0.85
N ALA A 281 6.12 13.10 0.73
CA ALA A 281 6.61 11.90 0.05
C ALA A 281 6.27 11.98 -1.44
N ASN A 282 7.30 11.87 -2.28
CA ASN A 282 7.19 11.97 -3.73
C ASN A 282 7.59 10.64 -4.39
N GLU A 283 6.82 10.21 -5.39
CA GLU A 283 7.19 9.21 -6.38
C GLU A 283 7.23 9.92 -7.74
N VAL A 284 8.41 10.05 -8.34
CA VAL A 284 8.58 10.56 -9.70
C VAL A 284 9.02 9.41 -10.60
N ARG A 285 8.21 9.12 -11.62
CA ARG A 285 8.55 8.11 -12.63
C ARG A 285 9.23 8.79 -13.81
N VAL A 286 10.52 8.54 -13.95
CA VAL A 286 11.32 8.96 -15.10
C VAL A 286 11.03 8.00 -16.24
N TRP A 287 10.41 8.52 -17.31
CA TRP A 287 10.18 7.79 -18.56
C TRP A 287 10.86 8.52 -19.70
N VAL A 288 11.68 7.78 -20.43
CA VAL A 288 12.35 8.30 -21.63
C VAL A 288 12.17 7.28 -22.75
N HIS A 289 11.70 7.74 -23.90
CA HIS A 289 11.59 6.91 -25.09
C HIS A 289 12.94 6.76 -25.79
N GLN A 290 13.23 5.59 -26.36
CA GLN A 290 14.51 5.26 -26.98
C GLN A 290 14.94 6.21 -28.08
N ASN A 291 14.00 6.85 -28.80
CA ASN A 291 14.32 7.86 -29.81
C ASN A 291 15.10 9.07 -29.27
N ARG A 292 15.12 9.27 -27.95
CA ARG A 292 15.87 10.35 -27.29
C ARG A 292 17.30 9.95 -26.89
N PHE A 293 17.63 8.65 -26.89
CA PHE A 293 18.92 8.17 -26.37
C PHE A 293 19.56 7.01 -27.16
N SER A 294 18.90 6.45 -28.17
CA SER A 294 19.38 5.27 -28.89
C SER A 294 20.76 5.46 -29.51
N GLU A 295 21.07 6.66 -29.98
CA GLU A 295 22.36 7.01 -30.60
C GLU A 295 23.50 7.09 -29.58
N VAL A 296 23.18 7.31 -28.30
CA VAL A 296 24.16 7.51 -27.24
C VAL A 296 24.31 6.28 -26.33
N LEU A 297 23.58 5.19 -26.59
CA LEU A 297 23.62 3.95 -25.80
C LEU A 297 25.00 3.28 -25.77
N ALA A 298 25.72 3.30 -26.90
CA ALA A 298 27.04 2.68 -27.01
C ALA A 298 28.10 3.42 -26.16
N PRO A 299 28.23 4.76 -26.24
CA PRO A 299 29.15 5.52 -25.38
C PRO A 299 28.64 5.80 -23.96
N LEU A 300 27.40 5.42 -23.61
CA LEU A 300 26.81 5.70 -22.30
C LEU A 300 27.63 5.08 -21.16
N HIS A 301 27.97 5.91 -20.17
CA HIS A 301 28.61 5.49 -18.93
C HIS A 301 27.74 5.76 -17.71
N SER A 302 27.11 6.94 -17.63
CA SER A 302 26.22 7.32 -16.53
C SER A 302 24.98 8.06 -17.01
N CYS A 303 23.91 7.94 -16.23
CA CYS A 303 22.65 8.66 -16.40
C CYS A 303 22.33 9.41 -15.11
N HIS A 304 22.35 10.74 -15.16
CA HIS A 304 21.99 11.62 -14.06
C HIS A 304 20.54 12.07 -14.22
N MET A 305 19.76 11.95 -13.16
CA MET A 305 18.35 12.31 -13.13
C MET A 305 18.13 13.34 -12.03
N THR A 306 17.57 14.48 -12.37
CA THR A 306 17.34 15.59 -11.45
C THR A 306 15.87 15.99 -11.49
N VAL A 307 15.24 16.16 -10.33
CA VAL A 307 13.83 16.53 -10.19
C VAL A 307 13.73 17.94 -9.63
N HIS A 308 12.88 18.79 -10.20
CA HIS A 308 12.75 20.19 -9.81
C HIS A 308 11.34 20.55 -9.35
N ASP A 309 11.25 21.60 -8.54
CA ASP A 309 10.00 22.30 -8.24
C ASP A 309 9.70 23.45 -9.22
N ALA A 310 8.55 24.09 -9.05
CA ALA A 310 8.12 25.23 -9.86
C ALA A 310 9.10 26.43 -9.82
N GLY A 311 9.93 26.53 -8.78
CA GLY A 311 10.98 27.53 -8.66
C GLY A 311 12.31 27.10 -9.29
N GLN A 312 12.35 25.95 -9.98
CA GLN A 312 13.55 25.32 -10.54
C GLN A 312 14.60 24.97 -9.47
N THR A 313 14.15 24.77 -8.23
CA THR A 313 15.00 24.23 -7.16
C THR A 313 15.07 22.72 -7.30
N VAL A 314 16.28 22.16 -7.24
CA VAL A 314 16.50 20.72 -7.23
C VAL A 314 15.92 20.12 -5.94
N LEU A 315 14.90 19.27 -6.09
CA LEU A 315 14.30 18.52 -4.98
C LEU A 315 15.03 17.19 -4.73
N HIS A 316 15.48 16.55 -5.81
CA HIS A 316 16.16 15.27 -5.74
C HIS A 316 17.08 15.08 -6.94
N ALA A 317 18.16 14.33 -6.74
CA ALA A 317 19.05 13.90 -7.80
C ALA A 317 19.50 12.46 -7.56
N ALA A 318 19.55 11.68 -8.63
CA ALA A 318 20.04 10.31 -8.62
C ALA A 318 20.95 10.09 -9.83
N THR A 319 21.88 9.13 -9.71
CA THR A 319 22.75 8.73 -10.80
C THR A 319 22.78 7.22 -10.88
N VAL A 320 22.60 6.69 -12.09
CA VAL A 320 22.74 5.25 -12.37
C VAL A 320 23.82 5.04 -13.41
N ASP A 321 24.53 3.93 -13.31
CA ASP A 321 25.52 3.54 -14.32
C ASP A 321 24.86 2.94 -15.57
N ALA A 322 25.66 2.68 -16.60
CA ALA A 322 25.17 2.10 -17.85
C ALA A 322 24.57 0.70 -17.68
N ASP A 323 25.02 -0.10 -16.71
CA ASP A 323 24.49 -1.45 -16.48
C ASP A 323 23.13 -1.41 -15.80
N GLU A 324 22.96 -0.55 -14.82
CA GLU A 324 21.66 -0.25 -14.22
C GLU A 324 20.71 0.39 -15.23
N PHE A 325 21.17 1.34 -16.04
CA PHE A 325 20.36 1.90 -17.12
C PHE A 325 19.82 0.80 -18.04
N ARG A 326 20.68 -0.14 -18.47
CA ARG A 326 20.27 -1.26 -19.33
C ARG A 326 19.28 -2.21 -18.65
N ARG A 327 19.39 -2.43 -17.33
CA ARG A 327 18.41 -3.24 -16.57
C ARG A 327 17.03 -2.59 -16.52
N HIS A 328 16.98 -1.26 -16.59
CA HIS A 328 15.77 -0.44 -16.58
C HIS A 328 15.27 -0.04 -17.99
N HIS A 329 16.02 -0.42 -19.02
CA HIS A 329 15.62 -0.27 -20.43
C HIS A 329 14.85 -1.52 -20.87
N SER A 330 13.56 -1.36 -21.15
CA SER A 330 12.68 -2.45 -21.58
C SER A 330 11.86 -2.05 -22.80
N GLY A 331 11.99 -2.82 -23.88
CA GLY A 331 11.37 -2.49 -25.15
C GLY A 331 11.92 -1.18 -25.71
N GLU A 332 11.05 -0.18 -25.82
CA GLU A 332 11.38 1.14 -26.37
C GLU A 332 11.57 2.22 -25.29
N TRP A 333 11.56 1.84 -24.01
CA TRP A 333 11.49 2.78 -22.90
C TRP A 333 12.56 2.51 -21.84
N PHE A 334 13.19 3.58 -21.38
CA PHE A 334 13.86 3.61 -20.09
C PHE A 334 12.87 4.07 -19.04
N GLY A 335 12.68 3.26 -18.00
CA GLY A 335 11.75 3.52 -16.90
C GLY A 335 12.44 3.40 -15.54
N TYR A 336 12.48 4.49 -14.78
CA TYR A 336 13.09 4.54 -13.46
C TYR A 336 12.18 5.26 -12.45
N SER A 337 12.12 4.78 -11.20
CA SER A 337 11.29 5.38 -10.14
C SER A 337 12.19 6.06 -9.12
N LEU A 338 11.92 7.33 -8.84
CA LEU A 338 12.58 8.12 -7.81
C LEU A 338 11.61 8.33 -6.65
N ASP A 339 11.89 7.68 -5.52
CA ASP A 339 11.13 7.86 -4.28
C ASP A 339 11.96 8.73 -3.32
N PHE A 340 11.46 9.90 -2.93
CA PHE A 340 12.19 10.84 -2.07
C PHE A 340 11.28 11.73 -1.22
N LEU A 341 11.87 12.38 -0.21
CA LEU A 341 11.20 13.36 0.65
C LEU A 341 11.62 14.78 0.30
N SER A 342 10.68 15.73 0.37
CA SER A 342 10.93 17.18 0.24
C SER A 342 10.21 17.96 1.33
N GLU A 343 10.41 19.29 1.39
CA GLU A 343 9.54 20.14 2.20
C GLU A 343 8.07 19.95 1.80
N LEU A 344 7.15 20.09 2.76
CA LEU A 344 5.74 19.70 2.58
C LEU A 344 5.06 20.40 1.39
N ASP A 345 5.40 21.68 1.19
CA ASP A 345 4.82 22.52 0.14
C ASP A 345 5.58 22.44 -1.20
N GLN A 346 6.76 21.83 -1.22
CA GLN A 346 7.53 21.64 -2.45
C GLN A 346 6.98 20.47 -3.25
N ARG A 347 6.58 20.72 -4.50
CA ARG A 347 6.04 19.71 -5.41
C ARG A 347 6.93 19.56 -6.63
N PRO A 348 7.23 18.32 -7.06
CA PRO A 348 7.95 18.10 -8.29
C PRO A 348 7.07 18.50 -9.49
N VAL A 349 7.63 19.23 -10.45
CA VAL A 349 6.93 19.69 -11.66
C VAL A 349 7.61 19.27 -12.96
N ASP A 350 8.89 18.90 -12.89
CA ASP A 350 9.66 18.40 -14.01
C ASP A 350 10.83 17.53 -13.53
N TYR A 351 11.42 16.82 -14.48
CA TYR A 351 12.71 16.18 -14.30
C TYR A 351 13.58 16.34 -15.56
N VAL A 352 14.89 16.30 -15.33
CA VAL A 352 15.93 16.35 -16.37
C VAL A 352 16.75 15.07 -16.31
N VAL A 353 17.01 14.47 -17.47
CA VAL A 353 17.88 13.31 -17.64
C VAL A 353 19.09 13.71 -18.46
N GLU A 354 20.27 13.65 -17.86
CA GLU A 354 21.56 13.87 -18.52
C GLU A 354 22.29 12.53 -18.71
N LEU A 355 22.60 12.21 -19.96
CA LEU A 355 23.37 11.01 -20.32
C LEU A 355 24.80 11.40 -20.59
N CYS A 356 25.77 10.73 -19.96
CA CYS A 356 27.19 11.09 -20.02
C CYS A 356 28.07 9.91 -20.46
N ASP A 357 29.19 10.23 -21.11
CA ASP A 357 30.25 9.27 -21.44
C ASP A 357 31.21 9.05 -20.26
N GLU A 358 32.18 8.16 -20.43
CA GLU A 358 33.18 7.82 -19.41
C GLU A 358 34.02 9.03 -18.96
N ALA A 359 34.20 10.02 -19.84
CA ALA A 359 34.91 11.26 -19.52
C ALA A 359 34.01 12.29 -18.81
N GLY A 360 32.75 11.95 -18.51
CA GLY A 360 31.76 12.85 -17.93
C GLY A 360 31.22 13.90 -18.90
N ARG A 361 31.45 13.73 -20.22
CA ARG A 361 30.90 14.64 -21.23
C ARG A 361 29.45 14.28 -21.47
N ARG A 362 28.59 15.30 -21.46
CA ARG A 362 27.16 15.15 -21.73
C ARG A 362 26.93 14.76 -23.19
N LEU A 363 26.35 13.59 -23.39
CA LEU A 363 25.94 13.00 -24.65
C LEU A 363 24.52 13.45 -25.05
N ALA A 364 23.61 13.55 -24.08
CA ALA A 364 22.25 14.01 -24.28
C ALA A 364 21.68 14.64 -23.00
N GLU A 365 20.71 15.53 -23.18
CA GLU A 365 19.92 16.15 -22.11
C GLU A 365 18.44 16.09 -22.50
N ILE A 366 17.60 15.64 -21.58
CA ILE A 366 16.20 15.35 -21.83
C ILE A 366 15.38 15.93 -20.69
N GLU A 367 14.65 17.00 -20.97
CA GLU A 367 13.71 17.61 -20.04
C GLU A 367 12.31 17.02 -20.25
N CYS A 368 11.61 16.75 -19.16
CA CYS A 368 10.24 16.23 -19.15
C CYS A 368 9.44 16.90 -18.05
N SER A 369 8.29 17.48 -18.40
CA SER A 369 7.35 18.02 -17.43
C SER A 369 6.53 16.88 -16.81
N LEU A 370 6.24 17.01 -15.52
CA LEU A 370 5.27 16.19 -14.81
C LEU A 370 3.92 16.91 -14.92
N ASP A 371 2.93 16.25 -15.51
CA ASP A 371 1.56 16.78 -15.51
C ASP A 371 1.10 16.98 -14.05
N ALA A 372 0.61 18.18 -13.75
CA ALA A 372 0.27 18.64 -12.40
C ALA A 372 -1.01 18.02 -11.81
#